data_AF-A0A9L0JNE8-F1
#
_entry.id   AF-A0A9L0JNE8-F1
#
_cell.length_a   1.000
_cell.length_b   1.000
_cell.length_c   1.000
_cell.angle_alpha   90.00
_cell.angle_beta   90.00
_cell.angle_gamma   90.00
#
_symmetry.space_group_name_H-M   'P 1'
#
loop_
_entity.id
_entity.type
_entity.pdbx_description
1 polymer ?
#
loop_
_entity_poly.entity_id
_entity_poly.type
_entity_poly.pdbx_seq_one_letter_code
_entity_poly.pdbx_strand_id
1 'polypeptide(L)'
;MTSENQMILIDHPIMMGFEPLVNQRLLPPTFPRYAKIIKREEMVNYFARLIDRIKTVCEVVNLTNLHCILDFFCEFSEQSPCVLSRSLLQTTFLVDNKKVFGTHLMQDMVKDALRSFVSPPVLSPKCCLYNNHQAKDCIDSFVTHCVRPFCSLIQIHGHNRARQRDKLGHILEEFATLQDEAEKVDAALHTMLLKQEPQRQHLACLGTWVLYHNLRIMIQYLLSGFELELYSMHEYYYIYWYLSEFLYAWLMSTLSRADGSQMAEERIMEEQQKGRSSKKTKKKKKGAVDYFCLI
;
A
#
# COMPACT_ATOMS: atom_id res chain seq x y z
N MET A 1 -45.72 39.54 45.15
CA MET A 1 -44.58 38.66 45.49
C MET A 1 -44.23 37.88 44.25
N THR A 2 -43.00 38.11 43.81
CA THR A 2 -42.27 37.64 42.62
C THR A 2 -42.62 36.23 42.15
N SER A 3 -43.07 36.14 40.90
CA SER A 3 -43.08 34.91 40.10
C SER A 3 -41.65 34.61 39.65
N GLU A 4 -41.06 33.54 40.16
CA GLU A 4 -39.77 33.04 39.72
C GLU A 4 -39.87 32.56 38.27
N ASN A 5 -39.35 33.36 37.35
CA ASN A 5 -38.97 32.91 36.02
C ASN A 5 -37.86 31.86 36.19
N GLN A 6 -38.23 30.58 36.24
CA GLN A 6 -37.28 29.50 35.95
C GLN A 6 -36.81 29.69 34.50
N MET A 7 -35.66 30.35 34.34
CA MET A 7 -34.87 30.26 33.12
C MET A 7 -34.54 28.78 32.93
N ILE A 8 -35.29 28.11 32.06
CA ILE A 8 -34.88 26.87 31.44
C ILE A 8 -33.48 27.15 30.92
N LEU A 9 -32.47 26.52 31.54
CA LEU A 9 -31.09 26.52 31.06
C LEU A 9 -31.12 25.93 29.65
N ILE A 10 -31.21 26.79 28.65
CA ILE A 10 -30.97 26.41 27.27
C ILE A 10 -29.47 26.13 27.24
N ASP A 11 -29.09 24.86 27.34
CA ASP A 11 -27.70 24.37 27.31
C ASP A 11 -26.96 24.65 25.99
N HIS A 12 -27.54 25.47 25.12
CA HIS A 12 -27.05 25.76 23.78
C HIS A 12 -27.04 27.28 23.53
N PRO A 13 -25.86 27.88 23.32
CA PRO A 13 -25.79 29.30 23.02
C PRO A 13 -26.52 29.59 21.71
N ILE A 14 -27.56 30.42 21.78
CA ILE A 14 -28.28 30.93 20.60
C ILE A 14 -27.31 31.85 19.85
N MET A 15 -26.73 31.34 18.75
CA MET A 15 -25.88 32.14 17.89
C MET A 15 -26.73 32.93 16.90
N MET A 16 -26.49 34.23 16.81
CA MET A 16 -27.17 35.09 15.84
C MET A 16 -27.02 34.52 14.41
N GLY A 17 -28.16 34.31 13.74
CA GLY A 17 -28.21 33.75 12.38
C GLY A 17 -28.26 32.22 12.29
N PHE A 18 -28.18 31.49 13.41
CA PHE A 18 -28.31 30.03 13.44
C PHE A 18 -29.48 29.62 14.33
N GLU A 19 -30.46 28.92 13.75
CA GLU A 19 -31.60 28.31 14.46
C GLU A 19 -31.37 26.79 14.59
N PRO A 20 -30.97 26.28 15.78
CA PRO A 20 -30.59 24.88 15.96
C PRO A 20 -31.71 23.88 15.67
N LEU A 21 -32.97 24.31 15.81
CA LEU A 21 -34.14 23.44 15.68
C LEU A 21 -34.86 23.61 14.33
N VAL A 22 -34.30 24.37 13.38
CA VAL A 22 -34.96 24.67 12.09
C VAL A 22 -35.37 23.41 11.32
N ASN A 23 -34.57 22.34 11.43
CA ASN A 23 -34.83 21.07 10.76
C ASN A 23 -35.47 20.01 11.67
N GLN A 24 -35.90 20.34 12.89
CA GLN A 24 -36.38 19.37 13.87
C GLN A 24 -37.55 18.51 13.34
N ARG A 25 -38.43 19.09 12.53
CA ARG A 25 -39.58 18.40 11.91
C ARG A 25 -39.19 17.47 10.75
N LEU A 26 -37.98 17.60 10.23
CA LEU A 26 -37.42 16.75 9.16
C LEU A 26 -36.56 15.61 9.72
N LEU A 27 -36.22 15.65 11.01
CA LEU A 27 -35.40 14.62 11.62
C LEU A 27 -36.23 13.36 11.90
N PRO A 28 -35.69 12.15 11.61
CA PRO A 28 -36.31 10.91 12.03
C PRO A 28 -36.39 10.84 13.57
N PRO A 29 -37.29 10.02 14.16
CA PRO A 29 -37.45 9.86 15.60
C PRO A 29 -36.18 9.25 16.22
N THR A 30 -35.22 10.11 16.49
CA THR A 30 -33.91 9.83 17.05
C THR A 30 -33.59 10.94 18.06
N PHE A 31 -32.68 10.69 18.98
CA PHE A 31 -32.27 11.72 19.93
C PHE A 31 -31.79 12.98 19.19
N PRO A 32 -32.26 14.19 19.58
CA PRO A 32 -31.84 15.44 18.95
C PRO A 32 -30.32 15.56 18.94
N ARG A 33 -29.73 15.75 17.75
CA ARG A 33 -28.31 16.05 17.60
C ARG A 33 -28.13 17.53 17.34
N TYR A 34 -27.53 18.24 18.28
CA TYR A 34 -27.25 19.66 18.12
C TYR A 34 -25.96 19.84 17.32
N ALA A 35 -26.01 20.71 16.30
CA ALA A 35 -24.83 21.08 15.56
C ALA A 35 -23.88 21.87 16.46
N LYS A 36 -22.67 21.34 16.70
CA LYS A 36 -21.63 22.07 17.42
C LYS A 36 -21.08 23.15 16.49
N ILE A 37 -21.34 24.41 16.82
CA ILE A 37 -20.79 25.54 16.08
C ILE A 37 -19.32 25.74 16.50
N ILE A 38 -18.43 25.73 15.52
CA ILE A 38 -16.98 25.88 15.71
C ILE A 38 -16.63 27.38 15.77
N LYS A 39 -15.67 27.76 16.62
CA LYS A 39 -15.19 29.15 16.68
C LYS A 39 -14.47 29.53 15.39
N ARG A 40 -14.48 30.83 15.05
CA ARG A 40 -13.83 31.35 13.83
C ARG A 40 -12.35 30.96 13.74
N GLU A 41 -11.61 31.09 14.84
CA GLU A 41 -10.17 30.77 14.89
C GLU A 41 -9.90 29.29 14.62
N GLU A 42 -10.67 28.39 15.26
CA GLU A 42 -10.61 26.95 15.04
C GLU A 42 -10.95 26.58 13.58
N MET A 43 -11.94 27.26 12.98
CA MET A 43 -12.32 27.09 11.59
C MET A 43 -11.18 27.49 10.63
N VAL A 44 -10.57 28.65 10.83
CA VAL A 44 -9.44 29.10 10.00
C VAL A 44 -8.28 28.12 10.07
N ASN A 45 -7.92 27.66 11.27
CA ASN A 45 -6.88 26.64 11.47
C ASN A 45 -7.24 25.30 10.80
N TYR A 46 -8.51 24.87 10.89
CA TYR A 46 -8.99 23.67 10.22
C TYR A 46 -8.80 23.74 8.70
N PHE A 47 -9.21 24.84 8.07
CA PHE A 47 -9.08 25.02 6.63
C PHE A 47 -7.62 25.18 6.18
N ALA A 48 -6.77 25.87 6.95
CA ALA A 48 -5.34 25.94 6.66
C ALA A 48 -4.72 24.54 6.61
N ARG A 49 -4.96 23.71 7.64
CA ARG A 49 -4.49 22.31 7.66
C ARG A 49 -5.10 21.46 6.56
N LEU A 50 -6.36 21.71 6.19
CA LEU A 50 -7.00 21.01 5.07
C LEU A 50 -6.30 21.33 3.74
N ILE A 51 -6.00 22.60 3.49
CA ILE A 51 -5.28 23.03 2.30
C ILE A 51 -3.90 22.38 2.24
N ASP A 52 -3.17 22.34 3.37
CA ASP A 52 -1.85 21.70 3.40
C ASP A 52 -1.93 20.19 3.11
N ARG A 53 -2.92 19.47 3.69
CA ARG A 53 -3.16 18.07 3.33
C ARG A 53 -3.49 17.89 1.85
N ILE A 54 -4.27 18.80 1.26
CA ILE A 54 -4.59 18.73 -0.18
C ILE A 54 -3.35 18.98 -1.03
N LYS A 55 -2.45 19.89 -0.63
CA LYS A 55 -1.16 20.07 -1.33
C LYS A 55 -0.33 18.78 -1.29
N THR A 56 -0.24 18.13 -0.13
CA THR A 56 0.42 16.82 -0.02
C THR A 56 -0.22 15.79 -0.94
N VAL A 57 -1.56 15.72 -1.01
CA VAL A 57 -2.24 14.82 -1.97
C VAL A 57 -1.79 15.07 -3.41
N CYS A 58 -1.56 16.32 -3.81
CA CYS A 58 -1.06 16.63 -5.15
C CYS A 58 0.36 16.11 -5.43
N GLU A 59 1.14 15.76 -4.41
CA GLU A 59 2.50 15.25 -4.58
C GLU A 59 2.54 13.81 -5.09
N VAL A 60 1.46 13.04 -4.88
CA VAL A 60 1.36 11.63 -5.29
C VAL A 60 1.58 11.42 -6.79
N VAL A 61 1.26 12.43 -7.62
CA VAL A 61 1.44 12.38 -9.08
C VAL A 61 2.90 12.28 -9.52
N ASN A 62 3.83 12.63 -8.63
CA ASN A 62 5.27 12.55 -8.89
C ASN A 62 5.84 11.15 -8.62
N LEU A 63 5.03 10.25 -8.03
CA LEU A 63 5.44 8.90 -7.68
C LEU A 63 5.03 7.92 -8.79
N THR A 64 6.01 7.17 -9.29
CA THR A 64 5.80 6.16 -10.35
C THR A 64 6.02 4.73 -9.87
N ASN A 65 6.64 4.55 -8.70
CA ASN A 65 6.96 3.25 -8.13
C ASN A 65 5.84 2.80 -7.16
N LEU A 66 5.38 1.56 -7.32
CA LEU A 66 4.30 0.99 -6.50
C LEU A 66 4.59 0.99 -4.99
N HIS A 67 5.83 0.66 -4.59
CA HIS A 67 6.21 0.63 -3.18
C HIS A 67 6.19 2.04 -2.58
N CYS A 68 6.74 3.03 -3.29
CA CYS A 68 6.65 4.43 -2.87
C CYS A 68 5.21 4.93 -2.77
N ILE A 69 4.32 4.48 -3.66
CA ILE A 69 2.88 4.79 -3.57
C ILE A 69 2.28 4.17 -2.30
N LEU A 70 2.54 2.89 -2.03
CA LEU A 70 2.01 2.21 -0.84
C LEU A 70 2.46 2.91 0.44
N ASP A 71 3.75 3.25 0.53
CA ASP A 71 4.31 3.99 1.67
C ASP A 71 3.68 5.39 1.79
N PHE A 72 3.54 6.14 0.69
CA PHE A 72 2.87 7.44 0.68
C PHE A 72 1.43 7.36 1.21
N PHE A 73 0.67 6.36 0.78
CA PHE A 73 -0.71 6.16 1.27
C PHE A 73 -0.74 5.78 2.76
N CYS A 74 0.21 4.95 3.21
CA CYS A 74 0.32 4.56 4.61
C CYS A 74 0.64 5.77 5.49
N GLU A 75 1.69 6.52 5.15
CA GLU A 75 2.14 7.72 5.87
C GLU A 75 1.06 8.80 5.88
N PHE A 76 0.41 9.03 4.74
CA PHE A 76 -0.69 10.00 4.67
C PHE A 76 -1.85 9.58 5.57
N SER A 77 -2.19 8.28 5.59
CA SER A 77 -3.23 7.73 6.46
C SER A 77 -2.87 7.88 7.95
N GLU A 78 -1.60 7.72 8.31
CA GLU A 78 -1.13 7.82 9.70
C GLU A 78 -1.31 9.21 10.32
N GLN A 79 -1.32 10.25 9.48
CA GLN A 79 -1.62 11.62 9.91
C GLN A 79 -3.09 11.84 10.30
N SER A 80 -3.91 10.78 10.31
CA SER A 80 -5.35 10.82 10.58
C SER A 80 -6.12 11.89 9.77
N PRO A 81 -5.95 11.93 8.43
CA PRO A 81 -6.58 12.90 7.57
C PRO A 81 -8.12 12.79 7.57
N CYS A 82 -8.78 13.93 7.35
CA CYS A 82 -10.24 13.97 7.25
C CYS A 82 -10.75 13.19 6.02
N VAL A 83 -12.05 12.86 6.01
CA VAL A 83 -12.68 12.08 4.94
C VAL A 83 -12.42 12.71 3.57
N LEU A 84 -12.59 14.02 3.44
CA LEU A 84 -12.38 14.72 2.17
C LEU A 84 -10.98 14.50 1.62
N SER A 85 -9.95 14.72 2.43
CA SER A 85 -8.56 14.58 1.97
C SER A 85 -8.18 13.13 1.67
N ARG A 86 -8.73 12.14 2.41
CA ARG A 86 -8.57 10.72 2.06
C ARG A 86 -9.24 10.37 0.74
N SER A 87 -10.47 10.84 0.52
CA SER A 87 -11.20 10.62 -0.73
C SER A 87 -10.52 11.27 -1.92
N LEU A 88 -9.95 12.47 -1.77
CA LEU A 88 -9.18 13.14 -2.82
C LEU A 88 -7.95 12.32 -3.21
N LEU A 89 -7.19 11.79 -2.25
CA LEU A 89 -6.04 10.93 -2.55
C LEU A 89 -6.45 9.68 -3.34
N GLN A 90 -7.48 8.97 -2.87
CA GLN A 90 -7.99 7.77 -3.52
C GLN A 90 -8.45 8.04 -4.96
N THR A 91 -9.25 9.10 -5.15
CA THR A 91 -9.81 9.46 -6.47
C THR A 91 -8.76 10.02 -7.43
N THR A 92 -7.74 10.71 -6.91
CA THR A 92 -6.63 11.21 -7.74
C THR A 92 -5.80 10.05 -8.29
N PHE A 93 -5.49 9.06 -7.45
CA PHE A 93 -4.62 7.95 -7.82
C PHE A 93 -5.36 6.84 -8.62
N LEU A 94 -6.54 6.41 -8.16
CA LEU A 94 -7.33 5.29 -8.73
C LEU A 94 -8.73 5.75 -9.15
N VAL A 95 -8.85 6.34 -10.36
CA VAL A 95 -10.12 6.85 -10.88
C VAL A 95 -11.14 5.72 -11.16
N ASP A 96 -10.70 4.58 -11.71
CA ASP A 96 -11.56 3.46 -12.16
C ASP A 96 -11.05 2.06 -11.72
N ASN A 97 -10.28 1.97 -10.63
CA ASN A 97 -9.71 0.71 -10.09
C ASN A 97 -8.85 -0.14 -11.06
N LYS A 98 -8.53 0.37 -12.26
CA LYS A 98 -7.70 -0.30 -13.27
C LYS A 98 -6.62 0.60 -13.85
N LYS A 99 -6.82 1.91 -13.76
CA LYS A 99 -5.92 2.93 -14.30
C LYS A 99 -5.40 3.83 -13.20
N VAL A 100 -4.07 3.89 -13.12
CA VAL A 100 -3.31 4.83 -12.31
C VAL A 100 -3.38 6.19 -13.00
N PHE A 101 -3.82 7.23 -12.28
CA PHE A 101 -4.02 8.59 -12.80
C PHE A 101 -4.88 8.67 -14.07
N GLY A 102 -5.78 7.68 -14.28
CA GLY A 102 -6.61 7.57 -15.47
C GLY A 102 -5.89 7.23 -16.78
N THR A 103 -4.56 7.07 -16.75
CA THR A 103 -3.72 6.98 -17.97
C THR A 103 -2.96 5.66 -18.07
N HIS A 104 -2.36 5.18 -16.99
CA HIS A 104 -1.50 3.98 -16.98
C HIS A 104 -2.23 2.76 -16.43
N LEU A 105 -2.01 1.57 -16.98
CA LEU A 105 -2.62 0.35 -16.43
C LEU A 105 -1.92 -0.04 -15.14
N MET A 106 -2.69 -0.46 -14.13
CA MET A 106 -2.13 -0.99 -12.88
C MET A 106 -1.21 -2.20 -13.11
N GLN A 107 -1.49 -2.99 -14.16
CA GLN A 107 -0.65 -4.12 -14.57
C GLN A 107 0.78 -3.69 -14.90
N ASP A 108 0.95 -2.54 -15.56
CA ASP A 108 2.27 -2.04 -15.94
C ASP A 108 3.06 -1.62 -14.70
N MET A 109 2.40 -0.93 -13.77
CA MET A 109 2.99 -0.55 -12.48
C MET A 109 3.41 -1.77 -11.65
N VAL A 110 2.58 -2.83 -11.62
CA VAL A 110 2.91 -4.10 -10.95
C VAL A 110 4.10 -4.79 -11.62
N LYS A 111 4.14 -4.85 -12.95
CA LYS A 111 5.27 -5.41 -13.69
C LYS A 111 6.56 -4.64 -13.42
N ASP A 112 6.50 -3.32 -13.36
CA ASP A 112 7.65 -2.48 -13.06
C ASP A 112 8.12 -2.64 -11.61
N ALA A 113 7.18 -2.80 -10.66
CA ALA A 113 7.51 -3.14 -9.27
C ALA A 113 8.27 -4.46 -9.18
N LEU A 114 7.77 -5.52 -9.84
CA LEU A 114 8.45 -6.82 -9.93
C LEU A 114 9.87 -6.70 -10.50
N ARG A 115 10.04 -5.98 -11.61
CA ARG A 115 11.38 -5.73 -12.20
C ARG A 115 12.30 -5.01 -11.22
N SER A 116 11.79 -4.01 -10.51
CA SER A 116 12.58 -3.16 -9.62
C SER A 116 12.93 -3.81 -8.28
N PHE A 117 12.21 -4.86 -7.88
CA PHE A 117 12.36 -5.48 -6.56
C PHE A 117 13.04 -6.84 -6.60
N VAL A 118 12.64 -7.73 -7.52
CA VAL A 118 13.13 -9.12 -7.60
C VAL A 118 13.78 -9.48 -8.93
N SER A 119 13.75 -8.57 -9.92
CA SER A 119 14.39 -8.74 -11.23
C SER A 119 14.13 -10.12 -11.87
N PRO A 120 12.86 -10.57 -12.00
CA PRO A 120 12.55 -11.94 -12.40
C PRO A 120 13.09 -12.21 -13.83
N PRO A 121 13.83 -13.32 -14.06
CA PRO A 121 14.46 -13.59 -15.35
C PRO A 121 13.51 -13.54 -16.54
N VAL A 122 12.25 -13.97 -16.39
CA VAL A 122 11.25 -13.95 -17.48
C VAL A 122 10.98 -12.53 -18.03
N LEU A 123 11.17 -11.50 -17.22
CA LEU A 123 10.99 -10.09 -17.63
C LEU A 123 12.27 -9.46 -18.19
N SER A 124 13.40 -10.17 -18.16
CA SER A 124 14.69 -9.70 -18.67
C SER A 124 14.77 -9.89 -20.19
N PRO A 125 15.03 -8.84 -20.99
CA PRO A 125 15.15 -8.95 -22.46
C PRO A 125 16.23 -9.91 -22.94
N LYS A 126 17.18 -10.27 -22.06
CA LYS A 126 18.26 -11.21 -22.36
C LYS A 126 17.96 -12.66 -21.97
N CYS A 127 16.81 -12.93 -21.38
CA CYS A 127 16.37 -14.27 -21.05
C CYS A 127 15.77 -14.97 -22.27
N CYS A 128 16.10 -16.25 -22.47
CA CYS A 128 15.50 -17.07 -23.52
C CYS A 128 13.96 -17.13 -23.44
N LEU A 129 13.39 -17.02 -22.23
CA LEU A 129 11.95 -17.00 -22.01
C LEU A 129 11.28 -15.67 -22.35
N TYR A 130 12.05 -14.60 -22.60
CA TYR A 130 11.50 -13.26 -22.84
C TYR A 130 10.53 -13.20 -24.03
N ASN A 131 10.73 -14.05 -25.05
CA ASN A 131 9.85 -14.16 -26.21
C ASN A 131 9.05 -15.47 -26.25
N ASN A 132 9.12 -16.28 -25.21
CA ASN A 132 8.34 -17.50 -25.12
C ASN A 132 6.87 -17.16 -24.80
N HIS A 133 5.95 -17.53 -25.70
CA HIS A 133 4.52 -17.24 -25.55
C HIS A 133 3.93 -17.79 -24.26
N GLN A 134 4.22 -19.07 -23.93
CA GLN A 134 3.71 -19.69 -22.71
C GLN A 134 4.24 -19.00 -21.45
N ALA A 135 5.52 -18.61 -21.43
CA ALA A 135 6.09 -17.89 -20.30
C ALA A 135 5.48 -16.48 -20.13
N LYS A 136 5.20 -15.80 -21.25
CA LYS A 136 4.48 -14.51 -21.25
C LYS A 136 3.05 -14.66 -20.71
N ASP A 137 2.32 -15.66 -21.18
CA ASP A 137 0.94 -15.89 -20.75
C ASP A 137 0.88 -16.17 -19.24
N CYS A 138 1.82 -16.96 -18.70
CA CYS A 138 1.92 -17.20 -17.26
C CYS A 138 2.14 -15.90 -16.46
N ILE A 139 3.12 -15.08 -16.84
CA ILE A 139 3.42 -13.85 -16.10
C ILE A 139 2.33 -12.79 -16.25
N ASP A 140 1.71 -12.69 -17.44
CA ASP A 140 0.65 -11.74 -17.71
C ASP A 140 -0.64 -12.10 -16.97
N SER A 141 -0.97 -13.39 -16.87
CA SER A 141 -2.07 -13.88 -16.05
C SER A 141 -1.85 -13.56 -14.57
N PHE A 142 -0.66 -13.89 -14.05
CA PHE A 142 -0.31 -13.60 -12.65
C PHE A 142 -0.42 -12.10 -12.33
N VAL A 143 0.19 -11.24 -13.15
CA VAL A 143 0.12 -9.78 -13.00
C VAL A 143 -1.32 -9.29 -13.05
N THR A 144 -2.16 -9.87 -13.92
CA THR A 144 -3.58 -9.52 -14.00
C THR A 144 -4.31 -9.86 -12.69
N HIS A 145 -4.01 -11.00 -12.08
CA HIS A 145 -4.57 -11.39 -10.79
C HIS A 145 -4.07 -10.52 -9.63
N CYS A 146 -2.85 -9.98 -9.70
CA CYS A 146 -2.36 -9.02 -8.71
C CYS A 146 -3.12 -7.67 -8.71
N VAL A 147 -3.68 -7.24 -9.84
CA VAL A 147 -4.27 -5.89 -9.96
C VAL A 147 -5.31 -5.62 -8.87
N ARG A 148 -6.27 -6.53 -8.67
CA ARG A 148 -7.36 -6.31 -7.74
C ARG A 148 -6.87 -6.26 -6.29
N PRO A 149 -6.10 -7.23 -5.77
CA PRO A 149 -5.58 -7.17 -4.40
C PRO A 149 -4.73 -5.92 -4.12
N PHE A 150 -3.89 -5.49 -5.06
CA PHE A 150 -3.10 -4.27 -4.86
C PHE A 150 -3.94 -2.99 -4.90
N CYS A 151 -4.95 -2.89 -5.78
CA CYS A 151 -5.91 -1.79 -5.74
C CYS A 151 -6.68 -1.77 -4.40
N SER A 152 -7.12 -2.94 -3.92
CA SER A 152 -7.77 -3.07 -2.62
C SER A 152 -6.85 -2.62 -1.47
N LEU A 153 -5.58 -3.01 -1.49
CA LEU A 153 -4.60 -2.63 -0.47
C LEU A 153 -4.42 -1.10 -0.40
N ILE A 154 -4.30 -0.43 -1.54
CA ILE A 154 -4.21 1.03 -1.62
C ILE A 154 -5.49 1.68 -1.09
N GLN A 155 -6.66 1.12 -1.42
CA GLN A 155 -7.95 1.60 -0.93
C GLN A 155 -8.14 1.45 0.58
N ILE A 156 -7.54 0.42 1.19
CA ILE A 156 -7.59 0.21 2.64
C ILE A 156 -7.12 1.47 3.37
N HIS A 157 -5.98 2.04 2.98
CA HIS A 157 -5.44 3.26 3.60
C HIS A 157 -6.33 4.50 3.45
N GLY A 158 -7.37 4.44 2.60
CA GLY A 158 -8.41 5.47 2.49
C GLY A 158 -9.49 5.41 3.58
N HIS A 159 -9.55 4.34 4.38
CA HIS A 159 -10.56 4.17 5.43
C HIS A 159 -10.14 4.78 6.78
N ASN A 160 -11.03 4.78 7.78
CA ASN A 160 -10.65 5.07 9.17
C ASN A 160 -9.94 3.86 9.80
N ARG A 161 -9.20 4.05 10.90
CA ARG A 161 -8.34 3.01 11.53
C ARG A 161 -9.06 1.70 11.85
N ALA A 162 -10.23 1.77 12.47
CA ALA A 162 -11.01 0.57 12.80
C ALA A 162 -11.38 -0.23 11.54
N ARG A 163 -11.82 0.46 10.48
CA ARG A 163 -12.15 -0.17 9.19
C ARG A 163 -10.91 -0.62 8.43
N GLN A 164 -9.77 0.06 8.59
CA GLN A 164 -8.50 -0.38 8.03
C GLN A 164 -8.13 -1.75 8.58
N ARG A 165 -8.13 -1.91 9.90
CA ARG A 165 -7.81 -3.20 10.56
C ARG A 165 -8.73 -4.33 10.10
N ASP A 166 -10.03 -4.09 10.08
CA ASP A 166 -11.05 -5.03 9.59
C ASP A 166 -10.72 -5.52 8.16
N LYS A 167 -10.43 -4.58 7.26
CA LYS A 167 -10.09 -4.91 5.86
C LYS A 167 -8.70 -5.54 5.68
N LEU A 168 -7.72 -5.18 6.51
CA LEU A 168 -6.40 -5.83 6.53
C LEU A 168 -6.53 -7.32 6.88
N GLY A 169 -7.45 -7.67 7.78
CA GLY A 169 -7.74 -9.07 8.09
C GLY A 169 -8.23 -9.84 6.86
N HIS A 170 -9.18 -9.28 6.12
CA HIS A 170 -9.73 -9.91 4.92
C HIS A 170 -8.73 -10.00 3.75
N ILE A 171 -7.92 -8.96 3.54
CA ILE A 171 -7.01 -8.93 2.38
C ILE A 171 -5.88 -9.95 2.50
N LEU A 172 -5.55 -10.42 3.71
CA LEU A 172 -4.59 -11.50 3.93
C LEU A 172 -5.01 -12.81 3.23
N GLU A 173 -6.32 -13.10 3.13
CA GLU A 173 -6.80 -14.28 2.40
C GLU A 173 -6.58 -14.14 0.88
N GLU A 174 -6.78 -12.94 0.33
CA GLU A 174 -6.50 -12.64 -1.07
C GLU A 174 -4.99 -12.76 -1.36
N PHE A 175 -4.13 -12.23 -0.49
CA PHE A 175 -2.67 -12.32 -0.65
C PHE A 175 -2.10 -13.71 -0.36
N ALA A 176 -2.75 -14.53 0.47
CA ALA A 176 -2.40 -15.94 0.63
C ALA A 176 -2.67 -16.72 -0.67
N THR A 177 -3.80 -16.45 -1.33
CA THR A 177 -4.11 -17.04 -2.64
C THR A 177 -3.09 -16.61 -3.70
N LEU A 178 -2.70 -15.33 -3.71
CA LEU A 178 -1.64 -14.84 -4.59
C LEU A 178 -0.28 -15.49 -4.31
N GLN A 179 0.03 -15.81 -3.05
CA GLN A 179 1.28 -16.48 -2.67
C GLN A 179 1.34 -17.87 -3.30
N ASP A 180 0.28 -18.67 -3.16
CA ASP A 180 0.18 -20.00 -3.77
C ASP A 180 0.28 -19.96 -5.30
N GLU A 181 -0.32 -18.95 -5.92
CA GLU A 181 -0.22 -18.74 -7.37
C GLU A 181 1.20 -18.37 -7.79
N ALA A 182 1.84 -17.44 -7.07
CA ALA A 182 3.20 -17.00 -7.34
C ALA A 182 4.20 -18.16 -7.32
N GLU A 183 4.09 -19.05 -6.33
CA GLU A 183 4.95 -20.22 -6.20
C GLU A 183 4.77 -21.23 -7.35
N LYS A 184 3.52 -21.43 -7.80
CA LYS A 184 3.23 -22.29 -8.97
C LYS A 184 3.81 -21.70 -10.24
N VAL A 185 3.67 -20.38 -10.44
CA VAL A 185 4.21 -19.68 -11.61
C VAL A 185 5.75 -19.70 -11.59
N ASP A 186 6.38 -19.45 -10.45
CA ASP A 186 7.83 -19.57 -10.28
C ASP A 186 8.32 -20.98 -10.64
N ALA A 187 7.66 -22.03 -10.14
CA ALA A 187 8.03 -23.42 -10.44
C ALA A 187 7.89 -23.76 -11.93
N ALA A 188 6.82 -23.28 -12.58
CA ALA A 188 6.60 -23.46 -14.01
C ALA A 188 7.69 -22.76 -14.83
N LEU A 189 7.96 -21.48 -14.54
CA LEU A 189 8.99 -20.68 -15.21
C LEU A 189 10.38 -21.27 -14.99
N HIS A 190 10.69 -21.75 -13.78
CA HIS A 190 11.94 -22.43 -13.47
C HIS A 190 12.15 -23.67 -14.35
N THR A 191 11.12 -24.51 -14.45
CA THR A 191 11.17 -25.73 -15.26
C THR A 191 11.35 -25.42 -16.75
N MET A 192 10.72 -24.35 -17.26
CA MET A 192 10.92 -23.89 -18.62
C MET A 192 12.34 -23.34 -18.83
N LEU A 193 12.87 -22.60 -17.87
CA LEU A 193 14.18 -21.98 -17.94
C LEU A 193 15.30 -23.03 -17.95
N LEU A 194 15.25 -24.00 -17.04
CA LEU A 194 16.28 -25.05 -16.96
C LEU A 194 16.41 -25.88 -18.24
N LYS A 195 15.34 -26.03 -19.02
CA LYS A 195 15.37 -26.73 -20.32
C LYS A 195 16.19 -25.99 -21.37
N GLN A 196 16.27 -24.66 -21.29
CA GLN A 196 16.92 -23.81 -22.29
C GLN A 196 18.25 -23.22 -21.81
N GLU A 197 18.31 -22.82 -20.53
CA GLU A 197 19.48 -22.26 -19.86
C GLU A 197 19.71 -22.99 -18.51
N PRO A 198 20.31 -24.19 -18.50
CA PRO A 198 20.48 -25.00 -17.28
C PRO A 198 21.30 -24.32 -16.18
N GLN A 199 22.13 -23.34 -16.54
CA GLN A 199 22.98 -22.57 -15.62
C GLN A 199 22.24 -21.38 -15.00
N ARG A 200 21.04 -21.02 -15.48
CA ARG A 200 20.26 -19.89 -14.98
C ARG A 200 19.08 -20.37 -14.18
N GLN A 201 18.90 -19.78 -13.00
CA GLN A 201 17.84 -20.17 -12.07
C GLN A 201 16.79 -19.07 -11.97
N HIS A 202 15.52 -19.46 -12.05
CA HIS A 202 14.36 -18.62 -11.71
C HIS A 202 13.75 -19.18 -10.42
N LEU A 203 14.31 -18.84 -9.26
CA LEU A 203 13.87 -19.43 -8.00
C LEU A 203 13.14 -18.41 -7.15
N ALA A 204 11.85 -18.65 -6.95
CA ALA A 204 11.01 -17.95 -6.00
C ALA A 204 10.99 -16.42 -6.13
N CYS A 205 11.15 -15.86 -7.33
CA CYS A 205 11.16 -14.40 -7.53
C CYS A 205 9.79 -13.80 -7.21
N LEU A 206 8.72 -14.36 -7.79
CA LEU A 206 7.35 -13.89 -7.58
C LEU A 206 6.90 -14.18 -6.16
N GLY A 207 7.21 -15.39 -5.67
CA GLY A 207 6.90 -15.80 -4.30
C GLY A 207 7.57 -14.91 -3.25
N THR A 208 8.82 -14.50 -3.46
CA THR A 208 9.51 -13.52 -2.58
C THR A 208 8.82 -12.17 -2.60
N TRP A 209 8.38 -11.68 -3.75
CA TRP A 209 7.70 -10.39 -3.86
C TRP A 209 6.33 -10.39 -3.18
N VAL A 210 5.52 -11.43 -3.36
CA VAL A 210 4.22 -11.54 -2.68
C VAL A 210 4.41 -11.72 -1.17
N LEU A 211 5.42 -12.50 -0.75
CA LEU A 211 5.73 -12.70 0.67
C LEU A 211 6.08 -11.39 1.37
N TYR A 212 6.84 -10.51 0.71
CA TYR A 212 7.16 -9.18 1.23
C TYR A 212 5.89 -8.39 1.59
N HIS A 213 4.90 -8.39 0.69
CA HIS A 213 3.63 -7.71 0.94
C HIS A 213 2.78 -8.41 2.02
N ASN A 214 2.72 -9.75 2.03
CA ASN A 214 2.06 -10.51 3.09
C ASN A 214 2.60 -10.11 4.47
N LEU A 215 3.93 -10.11 4.64
CA LEU A 215 4.57 -9.75 5.91
C LEU A 215 4.27 -8.30 6.32
N ARG A 216 4.34 -7.35 5.38
CA ARG A 216 3.96 -5.94 5.65
C ARG A 216 2.50 -5.81 6.09
N ILE A 217 1.57 -6.52 5.45
CA ILE A 217 0.14 -6.50 5.82
C ILE A 217 -0.07 -7.11 7.21
N MET A 218 0.58 -8.24 7.51
CA MET A 218 0.50 -8.90 8.83
C MET A 218 1.03 -7.99 9.94
N ILE A 219 2.17 -7.34 9.71
CA ILE A 219 2.75 -6.36 10.64
C ILE A 219 1.77 -5.21 10.87
N GLN A 220 1.23 -4.62 9.80
CA GLN A 220 0.26 -3.51 9.91
C GLN A 220 -1.02 -3.93 10.66
N TYR A 221 -1.53 -5.13 10.40
CA TYR A 221 -2.69 -5.67 11.10
C TYR A 221 -2.45 -5.77 12.61
N LEU A 222 -1.30 -6.31 13.02
CA LEU A 222 -0.96 -6.42 14.44
C LEU A 222 -0.73 -5.06 15.09
N LEU A 223 0.04 -4.18 14.45
CA LEU A 223 0.30 -2.84 14.99
C LEU A 223 -0.99 -2.02 15.14
N SER A 224 -1.94 -2.16 14.22
CA SER A 224 -3.25 -1.51 14.33
C SER A 224 -4.06 -1.99 15.54
N GLY A 225 -3.80 -3.21 16.06
CA GLY A 225 -4.43 -3.70 17.28
C GLY A 225 -3.94 -2.95 18.52
N PHE A 226 -2.68 -2.51 18.56
CA PHE A 226 -2.19 -1.63 19.61
C PHE A 226 -2.78 -0.22 19.47
N GLU A 227 -2.78 0.35 18.26
CA GLU A 227 -3.36 1.69 18.01
C GLU A 227 -4.85 1.78 18.43
N LEU A 228 -5.58 0.67 18.31
CA LEU A 228 -6.99 0.57 18.63
C LEU A 228 -7.27 0.01 20.04
N GLU A 229 -6.22 -0.19 20.86
CA GLU A 229 -6.32 -0.73 22.23
C GLU A 229 -7.09 -2.06 22.31
N LEU A 230 -6.89 -2.94 21.33
CA LEU A 230 -7.62 -4.21 21.23
C LEU A 230 -6.97 -5.35 22.00
N TYR A 231 -5.73 -5.17 22.43
CA TYR A 231 -4.97 -6.18 23.15
C TYR A 231 -4.94 -5.86 24.64
N SER A 232 -5.11 -6.89 25.45
CA SER A 232 -4.86 -6.82 26.89
C SER A 232 -3.36 -6.92 27.20
N MET A 233 -2.92 -6.36 28.33
CA MET A 233 -1.49 -6.33 28.69
C MET A 233 -0.81 -7.71 28.74
N HIS A 234 -1.55 -8.77 29.09
CA HIS A 234 -1.02 -10.13 29.14
C HIS A 234 -0.78 -10.75 27.75
N GLU A 235 -1.35 -10.17 26.69
CA GLU A 235 -1.15 -10.61 25.31
C GLU A 235 0.10 -9.97 24.68
N TYR A 236 0.61 -8.87 25.25
CA TYR A 236 1.67 -8.05 24.66
C TYR A 236 2.93 -8.86 24.38
N TYR A 237 3.34 -9.72 25.32
CA TYR A 237 4.54 -10.54 25.15
C TYR A 237 4.47 -11.41 23.89
N TYR A 238 3.34 -12.10 23.66
CA TYR A 238 3.18 -12.98 22.50
C TYR A 238 3.16 -12.19 21.19
N ILE A 239 2.53 -11.02 21.18
CA ILE A 239 2.42 -10.18 20.00
C ILE A 239 3.77 -9.57 19.64
N TYR A 240 4.50 -9.03 20.62
CA TYR A 240 5.85 -8.49 20.40
C TYR A 240 6.82 -9.57 19.96
N TRP A 241 6.78 -10.76 20.58
CA TRP A 241 7.59 -11.90 20.14
C TRP A 241 7.29 -12.30 18.70
N TYR A 242 6.00 -12.38 18.33
CA TYR A 242 5.61 -12.71 16.96
C TYR A 242 6.02 -11.62 15.96
N LEU A 243 5.94 -10.34 16.34
CA LEU A 243 6.45 -9.24 15.52
C LEU A 243 7.98 -9.35 15.33
N SER A 244 8.76 -9.45 16.42
CA SER A 244 10.23 -9.40 16.35
C SER A 244 10.85 -10.67 15.79
N GLU A 245 10.53 -11.82 16.38
CA GLU A 245 11.22 -13.09 16.10
C GLU A 245 10.69 -13.78 14.85
N PHE A 246 9.43 -13.49 14.48
CA PHE A 246 8.82 -14.09 13.31
C PHE A 246 8.70 -13.07 12.17
N LEU A 247 7.81 -12.08 12.27
CA LEU A 247 7.47 -11.24 11.11
C LEU A 247 8.64 -10.39 10.62
N TYR A 248 9.34 -9.67 11.50
CA TYR A 248 10.49 -8.86 11.11
C TYR A 248 11.67 -9.73 10.68
N ALA A 249 11.95 -10.85 11.37
CA ALA A 249 12.98 -11.78 10.94
C ALA A 249 12.74 -12.33 9.52
N TRP A 250 11.50 -12.73 9.22
CA TRP A 250 11.09 -13.16 7.88
C TRP A 250 11.12 -12.03 6.86
N LEU A 251 10.76 -10.80 7.25
CA LEU A 251 10.83 -9.63 6.37
C LEU A 251 12.26 -9.34 5.95
N MET A 252 13.20 -9.37 6.90
CA MET A 252 14.63 -9.21 6.64
C MET A 252 15.19 -10.31 5.73
N SER A 253 14.81 -11.56 5.98
CA SER A 253 15.19 -12.68 5.10
C SER A 253 14.62 -12.52 3.68
N THR A 254 13.37 -12.04 3.57
CA THR A 254 12.70 -11.80 2.28
C THR A 254 13.38 -10.69 1.49
N LEU A 255 13.75 -9.58 2.15
CA LEU A 255 14.52 -8.49 1.55
C LEU A 255 15.90 -8.97 1.08
N SER A 256 16.63 -9.72 1.90
CA SER A 256 17.92 -10.31 1.52
C SER A 256 17.82 -11.23 0.30
N ARG A 257 16.74 -12.01 0.19
CA ARG A 257 16.45 -12.84 -1.00
C ARG A 257 16.16 -12.00 -2.24
N ALA A 258 15.43 -10.89 -2.09
CA ALA A 258 15.16 -9.96 -3.18
C ALA A 258 16.47 -9.35 -3.69
N ASP A 259 17.29 -8.79 -2.80
CA ASP A 259 18.61 -8.23 -3.12
C ASP A 259 19.52 -9.25 -3.83
N GLY A 260 19.56 -10.48 -3.31
CA GLY A 260 20.32 -11.58 -3.91
C GLY A 260 19.87 -11.89 -5.33
N SER A 261 18.57 -11.85 -5.61
CA SER A 261 17.99 -12.07 -6.94
C SER A 261 18.40 -10.96 -7.91
N GLN A 262 18.37 -9.70 -7.45
CA GLN A 262 18.80 -8.55 -8.26
C GLN A 262 20.29 -8.63 -8.59
N MET A 263 21.13 -8.88 -7.59
CA MET A 263 22.58 -9.01 -7.79
C MET A 263 22.95 -10.17 -8.72
N ALA A 264 22.23 -11.28 -8.65
CA ALA A 264 22.44 -12.41 -9.55
C ALA A 264 22.13 -12.04 -11.01
N GLU A 265 20.99 -11.37 -11.25
CA GLU A 265 20.62 -10.90 -12.59
C GLU A 265 21.61 -9.85 -13.12
N GLU A 266 22.06 -8.91 -12.29
CA GLU A 266 23.08 -7.93 -12.67
C GLU A 266 24.39 -8.58 -13.11
N ARG A 267 24.88 -9.60 -12.36
CA ARG A 267 26.10 -10.34 -12.73
C ARG A 267 25.97 -11.03 -14.08
N ILE A 268 24.83 -11.71 -14.32
CA ILE A 268 24.55 -12.34 -15.62
C ILE A 268 24.53 -11.29 -16.73
N MET A 269 23.92 -10.12 -16.48
CA MET A 269 23.88 -9.03 -17.44
C MET A 269 25.28 -8.47 -17.76
N GLU A 270 26.17 -8.35 -16.77
CA GLU A 270 27.55 -7.91 -16.94
C GLU A 270 28.41 -8.93 -17.69
N GLU A 271 28.30 -10.22 -17.37
CA GLU A 271 29.05 -11.29 -18.05
C GLU A 271 28.70 -11.37 -19.53
N GLN A 272 27.41 -11.29 -19.86
CA GLN A 272 26.94 -11.24 -21.25
C GLN A 272 27.36 -9.94 -21.97
N GLN A 273 27.55 -8.83 -21.24
CA GLN A 273 28.12 -7.60 -21.82
C GLN A 273 29.62 -7.76 -22.06
N LYS A 274 30.39 -8.39 -21.17
CA LYS A 274 31.83 -8.63 -21.36
C LYS A 274 32.10 -9.54 -22.56
N GLY A 275 31.26 -10.53 -22.82
CA GLY A 275 31.31 -11.34 -24.05
C GLY A 275 31.08 -10.53 -25.34
N ARG A 276 30.43 -9.36 -25.27
CA ARG A 276 30.18 -8.47 -26.42
C ARG A 276 31.09 -7.23 -26.45
N SER A 277 31.80 -6.91 -25.37
CA SER A 277 32.48 -5.62 -25.16
C SER A 277 34.01 -5.73 -25.03
N SER A 278 34.65 -6.44 -25.97
CA SER A 278 36.02 -6.09 -26.37
C SER A 278 36.13 -4.67 -26.98
N LYS A 279 35.03 -3.90 -27.06
CA LYS A 279 35.03 -2.47 -27.39
C LYS A 279 34.07 -1.66 -26.50
N LYS A 280 34.68 -0.72 -25.76
CA LYS A 280 34.19 0.57 -25.21
C LYS A 280 33.50 0.61 -23.83
N THR A 281 34.34 0.96 -22.86
CA THR A 281 34.26 2.02 -21.83
C THR A 281 32.99 2.23 -21.00
N LYS A 282 33.14 1.94 -19.69
CA LYS A 282 32.24 2.18 -18.55
C LYS A 282 31.70 3.62 -18.45
N LYS A 283 30.39 3.76 -18.27
CA LYS A 283 29.77 4.90 -17.58
C LYS A 283 28.93 4.37 -16.41
N LYS A 284 29.30 4.79 -15.19
CA LYS A 284 28.69 4.39 -13.91
C LYS A 284 27.27 5.00 -13.82
N LYS A 285 26.25 4.20 -13.47
CA LYS A 285 24.94 4.70 -13.03
C LYS A 285 24.71 4.24 -11.58
N LYS A 286 24.29 5.20 -10.73
CA LYS A 286 23.92 5.02 -9.32
C LYS A 286 22.40 4.83 -9.21
N GLY A 287 21.98 4.08 -8.19
CA GLY A 287 20.64 4.15 -7.63
C GLY A 287 20.12 2.80 -7.13
N ALA A 288 20.72 2.24 -6.08
CA ALA A 288 20.01 1.28 -5.24
C ALA A 288 18.93 2.07 -4.48
N VAL A 289 17.69 1.61 -4.55
CA VAL A 289 16.61 2.13 -3.70
C VAL A 289 16.82 1.51 -2.34
N ASP A 290 17.12 2.36 -1.36
CA ASP A 290 17.36 1.96 0.02
C ASP A 290 15.99 1.68 0.67
N TYR A 291 15.61 0.40 0.76
CA TYR A 291 14.38 -0.03 1.45
C TYR A 291 14.51 0.03 3.00
N PHE A 292 15.61 0.59 3.52
CA PHE A 292 15.92 0.65 4.95
C PHE A 292 15.33 1.85 5.71
N CYS A 293 14.60 2.75 5.05
CA CYS A 293 13.79 3.73 5.77
C CYS A 293 12.42 3.12 6.05
N LEU A 294 12.12 2.86 7.33
CA LEU A 294 10.87 2.31 7.90
C LEU A 294 10.93 0.83 8.33
N ILE A 295 11.96 0.49 9.12
CA ILE A 295 11.76 -0.41 10.27
C ILE A 295 11.57 0.47 11.51
#